data_AF-A0A0P1AYN2-F1
#
_entry.id   AF-A0A0P1AYN2-F1
#
_cell.length_a   1.000
_cell.length_b   1.000
_cell.length_c   1.000
_cell.angle_alpha   90.00
_cell.angle_beta   90.00
_cell.angle_gamma   90.00
#
_symmetry.space_group_name_H-M   'P 1'
#
loop_
_entity.id
_entity.type
_entity.pdbx_description
1 polymer ?
#
loop_
_entity_poly.entity_id
_entity_poly.type
_entity_poly.pdbx_seq_one_letter_code
_entity_poly.pdbx_strand_id
1 'polypeptide(L)'
;MDTTSLEFQEALRDHARSLGVELDSEIYLLPLVQEALLAELPPDWEQGETEDGTLYYFNSTTEESIWEHPLDAHYRELIQSQKEEHAATLIANISEAPEDSKTIDVKTTTKKRRLLSSQL
;
A
#
# COMPACT_ATOMS: atom_id res chain seq x y z
N MET A 1 -18.93 -7.26 14.90
CA MET A 1 -17.94 -6.44 14.18
C MET A 1 -18.70 -5.71 13.10
N ASP A 2 -19.16 -4.51 13.40
CA ASP A 2 -20.00 -3.72 12.51
C ASP A 2 -19.09 -3.08 11.45
N THR A 3 -19.12 -3.60 10.23
CA THR A 3 -18.32 -3.14 9.08
C THR A 3 -18.65 -1.71 8.64
N THR A 4 -19.60 -1.06 9.32
CA THR A 4 -20.04 0.32 9.12
C THR A 4 -19.59 1.24 10.27
N SER A 5 -18.68 0.80 11.14
CA SER A 5 -18.10 1.68 12.16
C SER A 5 -17.25 2.78 11.52
N LEU A 6 -17.39 4.01 11.99
CA LEU A 6 -16.65 5.18 11.48
C LEU A 6 -15.14 4.92 11.51
N GLU A 7 -14.64 4.32 12.59
CA GLU A 7 -13.21 4.00 12.75
C GLU A 7 -12.72 3.02 11.67
N PHE A 8 -13.55 2.05 11.29
CA PHE A 8 -13.23 1.10 10.22
C PHE A 8 -13.27 1.77 8.84
N GLN A 9 -14.26 2.63 8.58
CA GLN A 9 -14.33 3.39 7.33
C GLN A 9 -13.14 4.36 7.18
N GLU A 10 -12.70 4.97 8.28
CA GLU A 10 -11.52 5.84 8.28
C GLU A 10 -10.22 5.05 8.10
N ALA A 11 -10.08 3.87 8.70
CA ALA A 11 -8.94 2.99 8.42
C ALA A 11 -8.91 2.57 6.95
N LEU A 12 -10.07 2.17 6.41
CA LEU A 12 -10.20 1.74 5.01
C LEU A 12 -9.88 2.88 4.02
N ARG A 13 -10.34 4.12 4.28
CA ARG A 13 -10.03 5.26 3.41
C ARG A 13 -8.55 5.63 3.45
N ASP A 14 -7.93 5.55 4.63
CA ASP A 14 -6.52 5.88 4.79
C ASP A 14 -5.66 4.84 4.07
N HIS A 15 -6.02 3.57 4.24
CA HIS A 15 -5.38 2.46 3.53
C HIS A 15 -5.56 2.58 2.00
N ALA A 16 -6.76 2.90 1.53
CA ALA A 16 -7.02 3.16 0.11
C ALA A 16 -6.12 4.28 -0.43
N ARG A 17 -5.99 5.39 0.32
CA ARG A 17 -5.10 6.49 -0.03
C ARG A 17 -3.64 6.06 -0.07
N SER A 18 -3.19 5.22 0.87
CA SER A 18 -1.82 4.67 0.82
C SER A 18 -1.62 3.85 -0.45
N LEU A 19 -2.60 3.04 -0.84
CA LEU A 19 -2.55 2.23 -2.06
C LEU A 19 -2.78 3.05 -3.35
N GLY A 20 -3.19 4.31 -3.24
CA GLY A 20 -3.48 5.19 -4.38
C GLY A 20 -4.83 4.90 -5.05
N VAL A 21 -5.83 4.46 -4.27
CA VAL A 21 -7.20 4.13 -4.69
C VAL A 21 -8.20 5.11 -4.10
N GLU A 22 -9.09 5.65 -4.94
CA GLU A 22 -10.22 6.47 -4.50
C GLU A 22 -11.47 5.60 -4.37
N LEU A 23 -11.91 5.34 -3.13
CA LEU A 23 -13.08 4.48 -2.82
C LEU A 23 -14.36 4.85 -3.59
N ASP A 24 -14.54 6.14 -3.91
CA ASP A 24 -15.74 6.67 -4.56
C ASP A 24 -15.82 6.33 -6.06
N SER A 25 -14.68 6.35 -6.74
CA SER A 25 -14.58 6.07 -8.19
C SER A 25 -14.15 4.64 -8.48
N GLU A 26 -13.43 4.03 -7.55
CA GLU A 26 -12.82 2.72 -7.66
C GLU A 26 -13.50 1.73 -6.71
N ILE A 27 -14.84 1.80 -6.65
CA ILE A 27 -15.70 0.87 -5.90
C ILE A 27 -15.35 -0.61 -6.22
N TYR A 28 -14.90 -0.88 -7.45
CA TYR A 28 -14.47 -2.21 -7.89
C TYR A 28 -13.15 -2.70 -7.25
N LEU A 29 -12.35 -1.81 -6.67
CA LEU A 29 -11.10 -2.11 -5.94
C LEU A 29 -11.31 -2.16 -4.42
N LEU A 30 -12.46 -1.72 -3.92
CA LEU A 30 -12.84 -1.87 -2.50
C LEU A 30 -12.54 -3.25 -1.92
N PRO A 31 -12.90 -4.38 -2.56
CA PRO A 31 -12.59 -5.68 -1.99
C PRO A 31 -11.08 -5.90 -1.82
N LEU A 32 -10.24 -5.45 -2.76
CA LEU A 32 -8.78 -5.56 -2.62
C LEU A 32 -8.25 -4.72 -1.45
N VAL A 33 -8.72 -3.49 -1.31
CA VAL A 33 -8.30 -2.61 -0.20
C VAL A 33 -8.77 -3.18 1.14
N GLN A 34 -10.00 -3.69 1.19
CA GLN A 34 -10.55 -4.31 2.40
C GLN A 34 -9.77 -5.58 2.77
N GLU A 35 -9.45 -6.42 1.78
CA GLU A 35 -8.62 -7.59 1.96
C GLU A 35 -7.23 -7.21 2.43
N ALA A 36 -6.61 -6.17 1.87
CA ALA A 36 -5.29 -5.69 2.28
C ALA A 36 -5.25 -5.23 3.75
N LEU A 37 -6.30 -4.52 4.20
CA LEU A 37 -6.44 -4.06 5.57
C LEU A 37 -6.70 -5.22 6.56
N LEU A 38 -7.44 -6.22 6.12
CA LEU A 38 -7.80 -7.40 6.93
C LEU A 38 -6.82 -8.57 6.74
N ALA A 39 -5.82 -8.41 5.88
CA ALA A 39 -4.91 -9.49 5.52
C ALA A 39 -4.14 -9.92 6.76
N GLU A 40 -4.01 -11.23 6.93
CA GLU A 40 -3.14 -11.76 7.97
C GLU A 40 -1.68 -11.46 7.61
N LEU A 41 -0.89 -11.18 8.64
CA LEU A 41 0.54 -10.96 8.47
C LEU A 41 1.20 -12.24 7.90
N PRO A 42 2.17 -12.09 6.99
CA PRO A 42 2.96 -13.23 6.53
C PRO A 42 3.65 -13.92 7.73
N PRO A 43 4.01 -15.21 7.62
CA PRO A 43 4.57 -15.98 8.74
C PRO A 43 5.87 -15.39 9.32
N ASP A 44 6.60 -14.62 8.52
CA ASP A 44 7.84 -13.95 8.90
C ASP A 44 7.62 -12.57 9.54
N TRP A 45 6.37 -12.10 9.67
CA TRP A 45 6.02 -10.79 10.20
C TRP A 45 5.17 -10.87 11.46
N GLU A 46 5.46 -9.98 12.40
CA GLU A 46 4.82 -9.89 13.72
C GLU A 46 4.32 -8.46 13.96
N GLN A 47 3.13 -8.30 14.53
CA GLN A 47 2.61 -7.00 14.97
C GLN A 47 3.07 -6.74 16.40
N GLY A 48 3.74 -5.61 16.62
CA GLY A 48 4.09 -5.09 17.93
C GLY A 48 3.37 -3.78 18.23
N GLU A 49 3.34 -3.41 19.51
CA GLU A 49 2.95 -2.08 19.98
C GLU A 49 4.17 -1.46 20.67
N THR A 50 4.45 -0.20 20.36
CA THR A 50 5.50 0.60 21.02
C THR A 50 5.03 1.09 22.39
N GLU A 51 5.96 1.58 23.22
CA GLU A 51 5.65 2.15 24.53
C GLU A 51 4.66 3.35 24.45
N ASP A 52 4.64 4.03 23.31
CA ASP A 52 3.73 5.13 23.00
C ASP A 52 2.33 4.68 22.54
N GLY A 53 2.07 3.36 22.44
CA GLY A 53 0.82 2.81 21.93
C GLY A 53 0.71 2.83 20.40
N THR A 54 1.83 3.04 19.68
CA THR A 54 1.84 3.00 18.21
C THR A 54 2.11 1.58 17.74
N LEU A 55 1.24 1.06 16.87
CA LEU A 55 1.41 -0.24 16.24
C LEU A 55 2.53 -0.19 15.19
N TYR A 56 3.35 -1.24 15.15
CA TYR A 56 4.38 -1.44 14.15
C TYR A 56 4.43 -2.91 13.72
N TYR A 57 4.92 -3.15 12.52
CA TYR A 57 5.11 -4.49 11.97
C TYR A 57 6.60 -4.80 11.89
N PHE A 58 7.02 -5.92 12.45
CA PHE A 58 8.42 -6.34 12.49
C PHE A 58 8.60 -7.66 11.74
N ASN A 59 9.61 -7.72 10.88
CA ASN A 59 10.01 -8.92 10.17
C ASN A 59 11.07 -9.67 10.97
N SER A 60 10.74 -10.86 11.46
CA SER A 60 11.67 -11.69 12.24
C SER A 60 12.78 -12.32 11.38
N THR A 61 12.57 -12.40 10.06
CA THR A 61 13.52 -12.95 9.09
C THR A 61 14.53 -11.91 8.59
N THR A 62 14.11 -10.67 8.32
CA THR A 62 15.00 -9.59 7.83
C THR A 62 15.41 -8.59 8.91
N GLU A 63 14.82 -8.68 10.11
CA GLU A 63 14.98 -7.73 11.21
C GLU A 63 14.56 -6.30 10.84
N GLU A 64 13.61 -6.16 9.91
CA GLU A 64 13.08 -4.88 9.43
C GLU A 64 11.77 -4.52 10.15
N SER A 65 11.64 -3.26 10.57
CA SER A 65 10.40 -2.71 11.14
C SER A 65 9.77 -1.70 10.19
N ILE A 66 8.49 -1.85 9.91
CA ILE A 66 7.71 -0.95 9.07
C ILE A 66 6.44 -0.48 9.80
N TRP A 67 5.93 0.67 9.39
CA TRP A 67 4.71 1.27 9.94
C TRP A 67 3.45 0.88 9.14
N GLU A 68 3.65 0.34 7.94
CA GLU A 68 2.60 -0.08 7.00
C GLU A 68 2.54 -1.61 6.94
N HIS A 69 1.48 -2.19 6.40
CA HIS A 69 1.37 -3.64 6.31
C HIS A 69 2.36 -4.17 5.26
N PRO A 70 3.11 -5.27 5.52
CA PRO A 70 4.07 -5.79 4.55
C PRO A 70 3.43 -6.27 3.24
N LEU A 71 2.13 -6.58 3.25
CA LEU A 71 1.38 -6.93 2.05
C LEU A 71 0.87 -5.71 1.28
N ASP A 72 0.91 -4.49 1.83
CA ASP A 72 0.49 -3.27 1.13
C ASP A 72 1.15 -3.16 -0.25
N ALA A 73 2.47 -3.43 -0.31
CA ALA A 73 3.22 -3.38 -1.55
C ALA A 73 2.69 -4.37 -2.60
N HIS A 74 2.28 -5.57 -2.16
CA HIS A 74 1.72 -6.58 -3.05
C HIS A 74 0.32 -6.17 -3.54
N TYR A 75 -0.54 -5.68 -2.64
CA TYR A 75 -1.87 -5.21 -3.00
C TYR A 75 -1.82 -3.99 -3.92
N ARG A 76 -0.86 -3.08 -3.73
CA ARG A 76 -0.66 -1.92 -4.61
C ARG A 76 -0.39 -2.35 -6.06
N GLU A 77 0.40 -3.40 -6.26
CA GLU A 77 0.69 -3.94 -7.61
C GLU A 77 -0.55 -4.59 -8.25
N LEU A 78 -1.32 -5.36 -7.47
CA LEU A 78 -2.58 -5.96 -7.92
C LEU A 78 -3.61 -4.89 -8.30
N ILE A 79 -3.75 -3.87 -7.45
CA ILE A 79 -4.61 -2.71 -7.67
C ILE A 79 -4.20 -1.95 -8.93
N GLN A 80 -2.90 -1.71 -9.12
CA GLN A 80 -2.39 -1.00 -10.30
C GLN A 80 -2.68 -1.77 -11.59
N SER A 81 -2.51 -3.10 -11.57
CA SER A 81 -2.84 -3.97 -12.71
C SER A 81 -4.34 -3.88 -13.05
N GLN A 82 -5.22 -4.05 -12.06
CA GLN A 82 -6.67 -3.93 -12.26
C GLN A 82 -7.09 -2.53 -12.74
N LYS A 83 -6.48 -1.47 -12.22
CA LYS A 83 -6.71 -0.09 -12.68
C LYS A 83 -6.31 0.09 -14.12
N GLU A 84 -5.18 -0.45 -14.54
CA GLU A 84 -4.71 -0.37 -15.92
C GLU A 84 -5.62 -1.15 -16.86
N GLU A 85 -6.05 -2.37 -16.49
CA GLU A 85 -6.98 -3.18 -17.27
C GLU A 85 -8.37 -2.51 -17.40
N HIS A 86 -8.90 -1.98 -16.29
CA HIS A 86 -10.18 -1.30 -16.28
C HIS A 86 -10.10 0.04 -17.04
N ALA A 87 -9.02 0.81 -16.86
CA ALA A 87 -8.77 2.03 -17.63
C ALA A 87 -8.62 1.72 -19.12
N ALA A 88 -7.86 0.68 -19.50
CA ALA A 88 -7.72 0.26 -20.88
C ALA A 88 -9.05 -0.18 -21.49
N THR A 89 -9.89 -0.88 -20.73
CA THR A 89 -11.24 -1.28 -21.17
C THR A 89 -12.15 -0.06 -21.36
N LEU A 90 -12.12 0.91 -20.45
CA LEU A 90 -12.87 2.15 -20.58
C LEU A 90 -12.38 2.97 -21.79
N ILE A 91 -11.07 3.13 -21.95
CA ILE A 91 -10.46 3.86 -23.08
C ILE A 91 -10.78 3.16 -24.42
N ALA A 92 -10.72 1.82 -24.47
CA ALA A 92 -11.09 1.07 -25.68
C ALA A 92 -12.56 1.29 -26.06
N ASN A 93 -13.45 1.43 -25.07
CA ASN A 93 -14.86 1.73 -25.30
C ASN A 93 -15.14 3.22 -25.60
N ILE A 94 -14.19 4.12 -25.29
CA ILE A 94 -14.25 5.59 -25.50
C ILE A 94 -13.12 6.03 -26.45
N SER A 95 -13.07 5.48 -27.68
CA SER A 95 -11.95 5.55 -28.65
C SER A 95 -11.44 6.96 -29.14
N GLU A 96 -11.39 8.01 -28.33
CA GLU A 96 -10.81 9.32 -28.70
C GLU A 96 -10.18 10.03 -27.48
N ALA A 97 -8.87 10.26 -27.54
CA ALA A 97 -8.02 10.95 -26.55
C ALA A 97 -8.47 12.43 -26.28
N PRO A 98 -7.92 13.22 -25.31
CA PRO A 98 -6.63 13.03 -24.64
C PRO A 98 -6.50 13.52 -23.16
N GLU A 99 -5.31 13.27 -22.58
CA GLU A 99 -4.60 13.93 -21.45
C GLU A 99 -5.32 14.30 -20.12
N ASP A 100 -4.85 13.75 -18.99
CA ASP A 100 -4.26 14.57 -17.91
C ASP A 100 -3.34 13.75 -16.99
N SER A 101 -2.05 13.85 -17.27
CA SER A 101 -1.00 14.17 -16.30
C SER A 101 -1.14 13.73 -14.82
N LYS A 102 -0.38 12.71 -14.42
CA LYS A 102 0.57 12.91 -13.31
C LYS A 102 1.82 12.05 -13.49
N THR A 103 2.78 12.64 -14.19
CA THR A 103 4.21 12.39 -13.98
C THR A 103 4.52 12.53 -12.49
N ILE A 104 4.89 11.43 -11.82
CA ILE A 104 5.87 11.52 -10.74
C ILE A 104 7.07 10.67 -11.12
N ASP A 105 8.14 11.39 -11.43
CA ASP A 105 9.50 10.95 -11.61
C ASP A 105 9.87 9.75 -10.75
N VAL A 106 10.28 8.68 -11.44
CA VAL A 106 11.24 7.72 -10.92
C VAL A 106 12.52 8.45 -10.48
N LYS A 107 12.68 8.63 -9.16
CA LYS A 107 14.01 8.75 -8.55
C LYS A 107 14.36 7.47 -7.80
N THR A 108 14.60 6.43 -8.57
CA THR A 108 15.57 5.40 -8.21
C THR A 108 16.94 6.09 -8.08
N THR A 109 17.49 6.25 -6.87
CA THR A 109 18.94 6.19 -6.59
C THR A 109 19.30 6.49 -5.11
N THR A 110 19.86 5.47 -4.46
CA THR A 110 21.06 5.54 -3.60
C THR A 110 21.02 6.25 -2.24
N LYS A 111 21.18 5.44 -1.17
CA LYS A 111 22.30 5.67 -0.24
C LYS A 111 22.91 4.38 0.31
N LYS A 112 23.83 3.84 -0.48
CA LYS A 112 24.90 2.94 -0.04
C LYS A 112 25.76 3.70 0.99
N ARG A 113 25.86 3.20 2.23
CA ARG A 113 26.96 3.53 3.14
C ARG A 113 27.54 2.24 3.72
N ARG A 114 28.44 1.62 2.95
CA ARG A 114 29.61 0.92 3.51
C ARG A 114 30.72 1.98 3.64
N LEU A 115 31.31 2.13 4.83
CA LEU A 115 32.75 1.90 5.03
C LEU A 115 33.16 2.09 6.51
N LEU A 116 33.69 0.99 7.06
CA LEU A 116 35.00 0.85 7.73
C LEU A 116 35.34 1.58 9.06
N SER A 117 36.25 0.89 9.76
CA SER A 117 37.22 1.33 10.78
C SER A 117 36.67 1.58 12.19
N SER A 118 36.90 0.65 13.14
CA SER A 118 38.14 0.53 13.92
C SER A 118 38.38 1.77 14.77
N GLN A 119 37.88 1.75 16.01
CA GLN A 119 38.43 2.57 17.07
C GLN A 119 38.96 1.65 18.17
N LEU A 120 40.19 1.98 18.53
CA LEU A 120 41.14 1.31 19.42
C LEU A 120 40.58 0.88 20.77
#